data_AF-B8M7Y2-F1
#
_entry.id   AF-B8M7Y2-F1
#
_cell.length_a   1.000
_cell.length_b   1.000
_cell.length_c   1.000
_cell.angle_alpha   90.00
_cell.angle_beta   90.00
_cell.angle_gamma   90.00
#
_symmetry.space_group_name_H-M   'P 1'
#
loop_
_entity.id
_entity.type
_entity.pdbx_description
1 polymer ?
#
loop_
_entity_poly.entity_id
_entity_poly.type
_entity_poly.pdbx_seq_one_letter_code
_entity_poly.pdbx_strand_id
1 'polypeptide(L)'
;MVVHRRHIPNHSIDLSGLLKMEAPTVPVDKAAELSGITTSGKVTVTRVPNDSIDKTFARTTNLASSALNARILSKSNDYFAAAENLLTPTPPIHKPGVFVHTGAWYDGWETRRHNPEPYDWVVIKLGVSSGAIEGVEVDTAYFVGNYGEKAELQGTYAPAGSADSDEQIASPDYKGWKTILPVVECGPSQRRAWRIDSYDAKNPTPYTHVRLLMYPDGGFARLRLYGHAIPPPVAAASSTEEELSSALVGGLALSASDQHYTPASNTILPGRGKDMGDGWETARSRTPGHVDWAIFRLGLPGTVHKIVVDTKDFRGNFPREVRVHGLVKDDATKDEDVTNEHPGWIELLNGDKKTQADTEHVFEGAELAVGKGDERVFSHVKLTLVPDGGVKRFRVFGQRR
;
A
#
# COMPACT_ATOMS: atom_id res chain seq x y z
N MET A 1 12.31 74.70 16.31
CA MET A 1 11.04 74.22 15.73
C MET A 1 10.49 73.14 16.66
N VAL A 2 9.56 73.53 17.52
CA VAL A 2 8.98 72.71 18.59
C VAL A 2 7.91 71.81 17.96
N VAL A 3 8.04 70.49 18.10
CA VAL A 3 7.01 69.55 17.66
C VAL A 3 6.40 68.88 18.88
N HIS A 4 5.13 69.18 19.11
CA HIS A 4 4.27 68.62 20.15
C HIS A 4 4.15 67.09 20.03
N ARG A 5 4.40 66.36 21.13
CA ARG A 5 3.93 64.98 21.28
C ARG A 5 2.43 65.00 21.63
N ARG A 6 1.58 64.51 20.73
CA ARG A 6 0.18 64.19 21.05
C ARG A 6 0.11 62.83 21.73
N HIS A 7 -0.60 62.80 22.85
CA HIS A 7 -0.97 61.62 23.63
C HIS A 7 -2.12 60.90 22.91
N ILE A 8 -1.98 59.60 22.65
CA ILE A 8 -3.06 58.75 22.11
C ILE A 8 -3.57 57.90 23.28
N PRO A 9 -4.88 57.86 23.58
CA PRO A 9 -5.42 57.02 24.65
C PRO A 9 -5.42 55.54 24.24
N ASN A 10 -4.99 54.67 25.16
CA ASN A 10 -5.20 53.23 25.06
C ASN A 10 -6.69 52.93 25.29
N HIS A 11 -7.41 52.58 24.22
CA HIS A 11 -8.69 51.88 24.36
C HIS A 11 -8.42 50.37 24.42
N SER A 12 -8.60 49.78 25.59
CA SER A 12 -8.70 48.34 25.76
C SER A 12 -9.99 47.84 25.10
N ILE A 13 -9.87 47.07 24.02
CA ILE A 13 -11.01 46.35 23.43
C ILE A 13 -11.19 45.07 24.25
N ASP A 14 -12.31 45.00 24.95
CA ASP A 14 -12.79 43.78 25.61
C ASP A 14 -13.23 42.78 24.55
N LEU A 15 -12.48 41.68 24.41
CA LEU A 15 -12.72 40.60 23.45
C LEU A 15 -13.51 39.43 24.06
N SER A 16 -14.16 39.61 25.21
CA SER A 16 -14.90 38.53 25.88
C SER A 16 -16.23 38.12 25.22
N GLY A 17 -16.56 38.65 24.02
CA GLY A 17 -17.86 38.47 23.37
C GLY A 17 -17.88 38.01 21.91
N LEU A 18 -16.82 37.39 21.38
CA LEU A 18 -16.81 36.87 19.99
C LEU A 18 -17.00 35.35 19.95
N LEU A 19 -18.28 34.97 19.82
CA LEU A 19 -18.82 33.79 19.12
C LEU A 19 -17.89 32.59 18.95
N LYS A 20 -18.01 31.62 19.87
CA LYS A 20 -17.75 30.21 19.57
C LYS A 20 -18.81 29.73 18.58
N MET A 21 -18.45 29.62 17.30
CA MET A 21 -19.20 28.77 16.38
C MET A 21 -18.80 27.33 16.66
N GLU A 22 -19.58 26.65 17.49
CA GLU A 22 -19.50 25.20 17.63
C GLU A 22 -19.86 24.56 16.30
N ALA A 23 -18.97 23.72 15.78
CA ALA A 23 -19.29 22.84 14.65
C ALA A 23 -20.47 21.93 15.06
N PRO A 24 -21.45 21.67 14.19
CA PRO A 24 -22.56 20.80 14.53
C PRO A 24 -22.02 19.41 14.87
N THR A 25 -22.15 19.03 16.14
CA THR A 25 -21.89 17.67 16.62
C THR A 25 -22.96 16.75 16.03
N VAL A 26 -22.58 16.00 15.00
CA VAL A 26 -23.36 14.84 14.55
C VAL A 26 -23.34 13.82 15.69
N PRO A 27 -24.49 13.29 16.15
CA PRO A 27 -24.51 12.25 17.15
C PRO A 27 -23.66 11.06 16.69
N VAL A 28 -22.66 10.69 17.48
CA VAL A 28 -21.96 9.42 17.32
C VAL A 28 -22.92 8.34 17.78
N ASP A 29 -23.65 7.75 16.85
CA ASP A 29 -24.37 6.50 17.10
C ASP A 29 -23.33 5.42 17.45
N LYS A 30 -23.13 5.22 18.75
CA LYS A 30 -22.50 4.03 19.31
C LYS A 30 -23.46 2.85 19.17
N ALA A 31 -23.54 2.31 17.95
CA ALA A 31 -23.89 0.93 17.63
C ALA A 31 -24.08 0.84 16.09
N ALA A 32 -23.00 0.87 15.32
CA ALA A 32 -23.06 0.43 13.93
C ALA A 32 -22.77 -1.06 13.90
N GLU A 33 -23.87 -1.80 13.78
CA GLU A 33 -23.99 -3.25 13.72
C GLU A 33 -23.09 -3.87 12.64
N LEU A 34 -22.56 -5.05 12.95
CA LEU A 34 -22.07 -6.04 11.99
C LEU A 34 -23.27 -6.53 11.14
N SER A 35 -23.81 -5.68 10.27
CA SER A 35 -24.87 -6.08 9.34
C SER A 35 -24.25 -6.41 7.98
N GLY A 36 -24.22 -7.70 7.61
CA GLY A 36 -23.84 -8.12 6.27
C GLY A 36 -24.81 -7.54 5.24
N ILE A 37 -24.31 -6.91 4.18
CA ILE A 37 -25.14 -6.44 3.08
C ILE A 37 -25.40 -7.65 2.19
N THR A 38 -26.58 -8.25 2.32
CA THR A 38 -27.02 -9.36 1.45
C THR A 38 -27.81 -8.78 0.28
N THR A 39 -27.35 -9.00 -0.96
CA THR A 39 -28.18 -8.79 -2.16
C THR A 39 -28.39 -10.12 -2.88
N SER A 40 -29.58 -10.32 -3.46
CA SER A 40 -30.12 -11.64 -3.82
C SER A 40 -29.15 -12.50 -4.64
N GLY A 41 -28.66 -13.59 -4.04
CA GLY A 41 -27.89 -14.66 -4.66
C GLY A 41 -26.43 -14.34 -5.01
N LYS A 42 -25.93 -13.16 -4.60
CA LYS A 42 -24.73 -12.51 -5.15
C LYS A 42 -23.78 -12.09 -4.04
N VAL A 43 -22.48 -12.26 -4.27
CA VAL A 43 -21.29 -11.81 -3.50
C VAL A 43 -21.59 -11.01 -2.22
N THR A 44 -21.24 -11.56 -1.05
CA THR A 44 -21.44 -10.91 0.25
C THR A 44 -20.18 -10.20 0.72
N VAL A 45 -20.37 -9.05 1.36
CA VAL A 45 -19.30 -8.22 1.91
C VAL A 45 -19.67 -7.68 3.29
N THR A 46 -18.66 -7.54 4.13
CA THR A 46 -18.79 -7.00 5.49
C THR A 46 -18.12 -5.63 5.57
N ARG A 47 -18.87 -4.57 5.94
CA ARG A 47 -18.30 -3.23 6.12
C ARG A 47 -17.33 -3.23 7.32
N VAL A 48 -16.16 -2.64 7.11
CA VAL A 48 -15.16 -2.42 8.16
C VAL A 48 -15.34 -1.02 8.75
N PRO A 49 -15.43 -0.87 10.08
CA PRO A 49 -15.45 0.45 10.73
C PRO A 49 -14.21 1.28 10.35
N ASN A 50 -14.40 2.58 10.11
CA ASN A 50 -13.37 3.46 9.56
C ASN A 50 -12.08 3.49 10.42
N ASP A 51 -12.21 3.45 11.74
CA ASP A 51 -11.11 3.44 12.70
C ASP A 51 -10.37 2.09 12.78
N SER A 52 -10.96 1.05 12.20
CA SER A 52 -10.45 -0.33 12.23
C SER A 52 -9.83 -0.76 10.91
N ILE A 53 -9.99 0.01 9.82
CA ILE A 53 -9.56 -0.38 8.46
C ILE A 53 -8.08 -0.79 8.44
N ASP A 54 -7.20 0.08 8.94
CA ASP A 54 -5.75 -0.17 8.86
C ASP A 54 -5.34 -1.38 9.71
N LYS A 55 -5.99 -1.59 10.86
CA LYS A 55 -5.77 -2.77 11.70
C LYS A 55 -6.27 -4.06 11.02
N THR A 56 -7.45 -4.01 10.41
CA THR A 56 -8.06 -5.16 9.73
C THR A 56 -7.21 -5.64 8.57
N PHE A 57 -6.62 -4.72 7.80
CA PHE A 57 -5.84 -5.05 6.60
C PHE A 57 -4.32 -4.92 6.78
N ALA A 58 -3.83 -4.84 8.03
CA ALA A 58 -2.42 -4.62 8.36
C ALA A 58 -1.46 -5.67 7.75
N ARG A 59 -1.96 -6.89 7.48
CA ARG A 59 -1.19 -7.99 6.91
C ARG A 59 -1.51 -8.26 5.43
N THR A 60 -1.86 -7.22 4.70
CA THR A 60 -2.15 -7.31 3.27
C THR A 60 -1.28 -6.36 2.47
N THR A 61 -1.27 -6.52 1.15
CA THR A 61 -0.67 -5.57 0.21
C THR A 61 -1.79 -4.84 -0.52
N ASN A 62 -1.62 -3.53 -0.78
CA ASN A 62 -2.50 -2.82 -1.71
C ASN A 62 -2.15 -3.19 -3.15
N LEU A 63 -2.92 -4.10 -3.75
CA LEU A 63 -2.70 -4.62 -5.11
C LEU A 63 -2.97 -3.57 -6.21
N ALA A 64 -3.75 -2.52 -5.91
CA ALA A 64 -4.01 -1.41 -6.83
C ALA A 64 -2.98 -0.27 -6.71
N SER A 65 -1.91 -0.44 -5.94
CA SER A 65 -0.90 0.61 -5.78
C SER A 65 -0.06 0.79 -7.04
N SER A 66 0.13 2.03 -7.50
CA SER A 66 1.07 2.34 -8.59
C SER A 66 2.52 2.03 -8.19
N ALA A 67 2.84 2.05 -6.89
CA ALA A 67 4.14 1.60 -6.38
C ALA A 67 4.37 0.09 -6.50
N LEU A 68 3.31 -0.69 -6.72
CA LEU A 68 3.37 -2.11 -7.08
C LEU A 68 3.26 -2.33 -8.59
N ASN A 69 3.40 -1.27 -9.41
CA ASN A 69 3.22 -1.24 -10.87
C ASN A 69 1.78 -1.41 -11.36
N ALA A 70 0.76 -1.23 -10.52
CA ALA A 70 -0.62 -1.16 -11.01
C ALA A 70 -0.80 0.06 -11.91
N ARG A 71 -1.60 -0.08 -12.98
CA ARG A 71 -1.80 0.98 -13.97
C ARG A 71 -3.23 1.02 -14.52
N ILE A 72 -3.66 2.21 -14.91
CA ILE A 72 -4.91 2.39 -15.66
C ILE A 72 -4.70 1.90 -17.10
N LEU A 73 -5.60 1.08 -17.63
CA LEU A 73 -5.62 0.69 -19.04
C LEU A 73 -6.55 1.58 -19.85
N SER A 74 -7.73 1.87 -19.30
CA SER A 74 -8.74 2.70 -19.94
C SER A 74 -9.72 3.23 -18.90
N LYS A 75 -10.47 4.25 -19.31
CA LYS A 75 -11.45 4.95 -18.49
C LYS A 75 -12.51 5.58 -19.39
N SER A 76 -13.70 5.74 -18.83
CA SER A 76 -14.81 6.51 -19.40
C SER A 76 -14.43 7.97 -19.65
N ASN A 77 -14.03 8.69 -18.59
CA ASN A 77 -13.42 10.02 -18.65
C ASN A 77 -12.68 10.34 -17.33
N ASP A 78 -11.94 11.45 -17.29
CA ASP A 78 -11.22 11.96 -16.12
C ASP A 78 -11.12 13.50 -16.17
N TYR A 79 -12.22 14.14 -16.54
CA TYR A 79 -12.26 15.55 -16.95
C TYR A 79 -11.70 16.53 -15.91
N PHE A 80 -12.03 16.37 -14.62
CA PHE A 80 -11.58 17.28 -13.57
C PHE A 80 -10.29 16.81 -12.91
N ALA A 81 -10.13 15.50 -12.72
CA ALA A 81 -8.93 14.93 -12.10
C ALA A 81 -8.63 13.51 -12.63
N ALA A 82 -7.34 13.25 -12.84
CA ALA A 82 -6.82 12.05 -13.52
C ALA A 82 -7.10 10.74 -12.75
N ALA A 83 -7.56 9.71 -13.46
CA ALA A 83 -7.86 8.40 -12.86
C ALA A 83 -6.65 7.71 -12.20
N GLU A 84 -5.45 8.03 -12.67
CA GLU A 84 -4.18 7.52 -12.15
C GLU A 84 -3.99 7.86 -10.66
N ASN A 85 -4.61 8.95 -10.18
CA ASN A 85 -4.53 9.36 -8.78
C ASN A 85 -5.15 8.31 -7.82
N LEU A 86 -6.11 7.50 -8.29
CA LEU A 86 -6.71 6.41 -7.50
C LEU A 86 -5.66 5.44 -6.95
N LEU A 87 -4.60 5.23 -7.73
CA LEU A 87 -3.56 4.24 -7.47
C LEU A 87 -2.41 4.79 -6.61
N THR A 88 -2.42 6.09 -6.29
CA THR A 88 -1.33 6.76 -5.59
C THR A 88 -1.15 6.19 -4.18
N PRO A 89 0.07 5.75 -3.78
CA PRO A 89 0.29 5.09 -2.50
C PRO A 89 0.00 5.97 -1.27
N THR A 90 0.28 7.28 -1.38
CA THR A 90 0.10 8.21 -0.26
C THR A 90 -1.38 8.50 0.00
N PRO A 91 -1.72 8.91 1.24
CA PRO A 91 -3.02 9.50 1.52
C PRO A 91 -3.33 10.69 0.58
N PRO A 92 -4.60 10.95 0.27
CA PRO A 92 -5.00 12.13 -0.48
C PRO A 92 -4.58 13.42 0.22
N ILE A 93 -4.18 14.42 -0.57
CA ILE A 93 -3.92 15.78 -0.08
C ILE A 93 -4.91 16.78 -0.65
N HIS A 94 -5.19 17.83 0.13
CA HIS A 94 -6.04 18.94 -0.29
C HIS A 94 -5.22 20.22 -0.46
N LYS A 95 -5.44 20.94 -1.56
CA LYS A 95 -4.80 22.23 -1.84
C LYS A 95 -5.86 23.31 -2.12
N PRO A 96 -6.47 23.88 -1.06
CA PRO A 96 -7.46 24.95 -1.22
C PRO A 96 -6.91 26.10 -2.07
N GLY A 97 -7.71 26.59 -3.02
CA GLY A 97 -7.34 27.72 -3.87
C GLY A 97 -6.41 27.39 -5.05
N VAL A 98 -6.00 26.12 -5.22
CA VAL A 98 -5.28 25.68 -6.41
C VAL A 98 -6.28 25.23 -7.47
N PHE A 99 -6.21 25.84 -8.65
CA PHE A 99 -7.07 25.53 -9.79
C PHE A 99 -6.23 25.05 -10.98
N VAL A 100 -6.76 24.08 -11.72
CA VAL A 100 -6.31 23.65 -13.03
C VAL A 100 -7.27 24.16 -14.10
N HIS A 101 -6.95 23.94 -15.38
CA HIS A 101 -7.76 24.47 -16.48
C HIS A 101 -9.22 24.02 -16.44
N THR A 102 -9.50 22.83 -15.89
CA THR A 102 -10.84 22.25 -15.83
C THR A 102 -11.59 22.54 -14.52
N GLY A 103 -10.95 23.11 -13.49
CA GLY A 103 -11.62 23.37 -12.21
C GLY A 103 -10.66 23.43 -11.01
N ALA A 104 -11.18 23.20 -9.81
CA ALA A 104 -10.35 23.05 -8.61
C ALA A 104 -9.45 21.81 -8.76
N TRP A 105 -8.21 21.89 -8.28
CA TRP A 105 -7.32 20.73 -8.31
C TRP A 105 -7.72 19.73 -7.23
N TYR A 106 -7.85 18.46 -7.62
CA TYR A 106 -8.14 17.33 -6.73
C TYR A 106 -7.05 16.27 -6.81
N ASP A 107 -6.70 15.71 -5.64
CA ASP A 107 -5.88 14.51 -5.52
C ASP A 107 -6.76 13.25 -5.54
N GLY A 108 -7.34 12.99 -6.71
CA GLY A 108 -8.26 11.88 -6.95
C GLY A 108 -8.63 11.76 -8.42
N TRP A 109 -9.55 10.86 -8.72
CA TRP A 109 -10.24 10.78 -10.00
C TRP A 109 -11.55 11.54 -9.89
N GLU A 110 -11.83 12.43 -10.85
CA GLU A 110 -13.11 13.14 -10.92
C GLU A 110 -13.58 13.30 -12.37
N THR A 111 -14.82 12.91 -12.61
CA THR A 111 -15.43 12.87 -13.94
C THR A 111 -16.35 14.05 -14.21
N ARG A 112 -16.67 14.28 -15.48
CA ARG A 112 -17.61 15.34 -15.88
C ARG A 112 -19.01 15.03 -15.34
N ARG A 113 -19.69 16.09 -14.88
CA ARG A 113 -21.08 16.03 -14.40
C ARG A 113 -22.08 15.61 -15.47
N HIS A 114 -23.20 15.07 -14.99
CA HIS A 114 -24.38 14.73 -15.78
C HIS A 114 -24.07 13.62 -16.79
N ASN A 115 -23.42 12.56 -16.32
CA ASN A 115 -23.17 11.38 -17.13
C ASN A 115 -24.52 10.83 -17.64
N PRO A 116 -24.73 10.74 -18.96
CA PRO A 116 -25.96 10.16 -19.50
C PRO A 116 -25.98 8.63 -19.35
N GLU A 117 -24.82 8.01 -19.14
CA GLU A 117 -24.70 6.58 -18.86
C GLU A 117 -24.95 6.27 -17.38
N PRO A 118 -25.26 5.01 -17.03
CA PRO A 118 -25.57 4.66 -15.63
C PRO A 118 -24.40 4.84 -14.66
N TYR A 119 -23.17 4.85 -15.15
CA TYR A 119 -21.94 4.97 -14.37
C TYR A 119 -20.75 5.44 -15.21
N ASP A 120 -19.79 6.06 -14.55
CA ASP A 120 -18.42 6.18 -15.01
C ASP A 120 -17.61 4.95 -14.57
N TRP A 121 -16.56 4.63 -15.32
CA TRP A 121 -15.74 3.45 -15.07
C TRP A 121 -14.27 3.67 -15.37
N VAL A 122 -13.43 2.86 -14.73
CA VAL A 122 -11.99 2.76 -14.97
C VAL A 122 -11.53 1.29 -14.90
N VAL A 123 -10.72 0.87 -15.86
CA VAL A 123 -10.09 -0.45 -15.93
C VAL A 123 -8.65 -0.35 -15.48
N ILE A 124 -8.26 -1.21 -14.54
CA ILE A 124 -6.96 -1.22 -13.89
C ILE A 124 -6.32 -2.59 -14.08
N LYS A 125 -5.08 -2.61 -14.57
CA LYS A 125 -4.23 -3.80 -14.52
C LYS A 125 -3.44 -3.81 -13.23
N LEU A 126 -3.53 -4.90 -12.48
CA LEU A 126 -2.72 -5.10 -11.27
C LEU A 126 -1.26 -5.30 -11.67
N GLY A 127 -0.32 -4.83 -10.84
CA GLY A 127 1.11 -4.98 -11.15
C GLY A 127 1.69 -6.35 -10.79
N VAL A 128 1.00 -7.13 -9.96
CA VAL A 128 1.28 -8.54 -9.68
C VAL A 128 0.86 -9.43 -10.86
N SER A 129 1.48 -10.61 -11.00
CA SER A 129 1.05 -11.59 -12.02
C SER A 129 -0.40 -12.01 -11.84
N SER A 130 -0.83 -12.16 -10.59
CA SER A 130 -2.21 -12.25 -10.16
C SER A 130 -2.30 -11.99 -8.65
N GLY A 131 -3.47 -11.61 -8.17
CA GLY A 131 -3.69 -11.35 -6.75
C GLY A 131 -5.06 -11.81 -6.28
N ALA A 132 -5.13 -12.17 -5.00
CA ALA A 132 -6.35 -12.49 -4.28
C ALA A 132 -6.78 -11.27 -3.48
N ILE A 133 -8.01 -10.82 -3.63
CA ILE A 133 -8.52 -9.60 -2.95
C ILE A 133 -9.32 -10.03 -1.72
N GLU A 134 -8.82 -9.67 -0.53
CA GLU A 134 -9.50 -9.86 0.76
C GLU A 134 -10.42 -8.70 1.11
N GLY A 135 -10.08 -7.49 0.68
CA GLY A 135 -10.87 -6.31 0.95
C GLY A 135 -10.69 -5.19 -0.07
N VAL A 136 -11.68 -4.30 -0.10
CA VAL A 136 -11.72 -3.15 -0.99
C VAL A 136 -11.97 -1.91 -0.15
N GLU A 137 -11.21 -0.85 -0.38
CA GLU A 137 -11.50 0.49 0.13
C GLU A 137 -11.71 1.47 -1.01
N VAL A 138 -12.76 2.28 -0.87
CA VAL A 138 -12.98 3.48 -1.66
C VAL A 138 -12.90 4.67 -0.71
N ASP A 139 -11.97 5.58 -0.99
CA ASP A 139 -11.79 6.82 -0.24
C ASP A 139 -12.37 7.99 -1.05
N THR A 140 -13.28 8.75 -0.44
CA THR A 140 -13.86 9.97 -1.03
C THR A 140 -13.25 11.25 -0.46
N ALA A 141 -12.10 11.19 0.24
CA ALA A 141 -11.46 12.34 0.87
C ALA A 141 -11.49 13.62 0.01
N TYR A 142 -11.96 14.71 0.63
CA TYR A 142 -12.12 16.05 0.06
C TYR A 142 -13.20 16.21 -1.02
N PHE A 143 -13.78 15.13 -1.52
CA PHE A 143 -15.03 15.17 -2.29
C PHE A 143 -16.21 15.21 -1.31
N VAL A 144 -16.73 16.42 -1.06
CA VAL A 144 -17.79 16.64 -0.04
C VAL A 144 -19.18 16.65 -0.67
N GLY A 145 -19.36 17.38 -1.77
CA GLY A 145 -20.64 17.47 -2.48
C GLY A 145 -20.63 16.81 -3.87
N ASN A 146 -19.44 16.40 -4.33
CA ASN A 146 -19.16 15.89 -5.67
C ASN A 146 -18.49 14.49 -5.61
N TYR A 147 -18.67 13.75 -4.51
CA TYR A 147 -18.17 12.38 -4.42
C TYR A 147 -19.01 11.44 -5.28
N GLY A 148 -18.42 10.36 -5.76
CA GLY A 148 -19.18 9.28 -6.38
C GLY A 148 -20.10 8.62 -5.35
N GLU A 149 -21.42 8.67 -5.55
CA GLU A 149 -22.36 8.25 -4.50
C GLU A 149 -22.27 6.76 -4.18
N LYS A 150 -22.08 5.95 -5.22
CA LYS A 150 -21.95 4.49 -5.10
C LYS A 150 -20.78 3.97 -5.92
N ALA A 151 -20.20 2.88 -5.44
CA ALA A 151 -19.12 2.16 -6.09
C ALA A 151 -19.49 0.69 -6.30
N GLU A 152 -19.01 0.10 -7.39
CA GLU A 152 -18.96 -1.35 -7.60
C GLU A 152 -17.56 -1.71 -8.09
N LEU A 153 -17.02 -2.84 -7.63
CA LEU A 153 -15.76 -3.37 -8.14
C LEU A 153 -15.99 -4.73 -8.79
N GLN A 154 -15.47 -4.88 -10.00
CA GLN A 154 -15.46 -6.14 -10.73
C GLN A 154 -14.02 -6.55 -11.04
N GLY A 155 -13.79 -7.84 -11.31
CA GLY A 155 -12.49 -8.35 -11.68
C GLY A 155 -12.55 -9.48 -12.69
N THR A 156 -11.44 -9.69 -13.39
CA THR A 156 -11.21 -10.83 -14.29
C THR A 156 -9.81 -11.41 -14.11
N TYR A 157 -9.66 -12.67 -14.54
CA TYR A 157 -8.40 -13.40 -14.54
C TYR A 157 -7.96 -13.69 -15.98
N ALA A 158 -6.95 -12.96 -16.43
CA ALA A 158 -6.34 -13.03 -17.75
C ALA A 158 -4.80 -12.97 -17.57
N PRO A 159 -4.18 -14.07 -17.11
CA PRO A 159 -2.72 -14.14 -16.94
C PRO A 159 -2.01 -14.10 -18.30
N ALA A 160 -0.70 -13.88 -18.30
CA ALA A 160 0.10 -13.89 -19.53
C ALA A 160 -0.13 -15.18 -20.34
N GLY A 161 -0.45 -15.03 -21.64
CA GLY A 161 -0.78 -16.15 -22.52
C GLY A 161 -2.27 -16.57 -22.51
N SER A 162 -3.15 -15.86 -21.79
CA SER A 162 -4.60 -16.04 -21.91
C SER A 162 -5.14 -15.58 -23.27
N ALA A 163 -6.38 -15.99 -23.58
CA ALA A 163 -7.07 -15.61 -24.81
C ALA A 163 -7.39 -14.11 -24.87
N ASP A 164 -7.73 -13.50 -23.73
CA ASP A 164 -8.02 -12.07 -23.63
C ASP A 164 -6.72 -11.28 -23.45
N SER A 165 -6.47 -10.30 -24.32
CA SER A 165 -5.36 -9.34 -24.22
C SER A 165 -5.72 -8.11 -23.36
N ASP A 166 -4.70 -7.35 -22.93
CA ASP A 166 -4.91 -6.09 -22.21
C ASP A 166 -5.80 -5.12 -23.02
N GLU A 167 -5.65 -5.06 -24.34
CA GLU A 167 -6.44 -4.20 -25.23
C GLU A 167 -7.91 -4.64 -25.29
N GLN A 168 -8.18 -5.95 -25.30
CA GLN A 168 -9.54 -6.47 -25.27
C GLN A 168 -10.21 -6.20 -23.93
N ILE A 169 -9.49 -6.37 -22.82
CA ILE A 169 -9.99 -6.11 -21.46
C ILE A 169 -10.23 -4.62 -21.22
N ALA A 170 -9.40 -3.76 -21.82
CA ALA A 170 -9.55 -2.31 -21.77
C ALA A 170 -10.78 -1.79 -22.55
N SER A 171 -11.40 -2.61 -23.41
CA SER A 171 -12.59 -2.21 -24.13
C SER A 171 -13.82 -2.05 -23.22
N PRO A 172 -14.65 -1.00 -23.39
CA PRO A 172 -15.93 -0.88 -22.68
C PRO A 172 -16.87 -2.08 -22.91
N ASP A 173 -16.70 -2.79 -24.04
CA ASP A 173 -17.53 -3.93 -24.41
C ASP A 173 -17.10 -5.25 -23.78
N TYR A 174 -15.95 -5.30 -23.07
CA TYR A 174 -15.50 -6.51 -22.41
C TYR A 174 -16.53 -7.00 -21.38
N LYS A 175 -16.95 -8.27 -21.49
CA LYS A 175 -18.00 -8.88 -20.66
C LYS A 175 -17.48 -9.93 -19.66
N GLY A 176 -16.18 -10.24 -19.67
CA GLY A 176 -15.57 -11.25 -18.79
C GLY A 176 -15.44 -10.85 -17.31
N TRP A 177 -16.19 -9.84 -16.86
CA TRP A 177 -16.12 -9.31 -15.51
C TRP A 177 -16.93 -10.14 -14.52
N LYS A 178 -16.40 -10.33 -13.31
CA LYS A 178 -17.10 -10.90 -12.15
C LYS A 178 -17.13 -9.87 -11.02
N THR A 179 -18.27 -9.69 -10.37
CA THR A 179 -18.39 -8.80 -9.21
C THR A 179 -17.48 -9.27 -8.07
N ILE A 180 -16.72 -8.35 -7.49
CA ILE A 180 -15.92 -8.53 -6.26
C ILE A 180 -16.57 -7.76 -5.11
N LEU A 181 -16.91 -6.49 -5.34
CA LEU A 181 -17.66 -5.64 -4.42
C LEU A 181 -18.99 -5.31 -5.10
N PRO A 182 -20.16 -5.71 -4.55
CA PRO A 182 -21.44 -5.29 -5.09
C PRO A 182 -21.60 -3.76 -4.98
N VAL A 183 -22.67 -3.20 -5.57
CA VAL A 183 -22.94 -1.77 -5.45
C VAL A 183 -23.11 -1.38 -3.98
N VAL A 184 -22.25 -0.48 -3.50
CA VAL A 184 -22.24 0.03 -2.12
C VAL A 184 -22.19 1.55 -2.11
N GLU A 185 -22.72 2.17 -1.06
CA GLU A 185 -22.64 3.62 -0.88
C GLU A 185 -21.27 4.04 -0.34
N CYS A 186 -20.74 5.20 -0.78
CA CYS A 186 -19.44 5.72 -0.35
C CYS A 186 -19.54 6.88 0.66
N GLY A 187 -20.47 7.81 0.45
CA GLY A 187 -20.65 9.00 1.30
C GLY A 187 -19.54 10.06 1.18
N PRO A 188 -19.75 11.26 1.74
CA PRO A 188 -18.86 12.40 1.54
C PRO A 188 -17.58 12.26 2.37
N SER A 189 -16.45 12.63 1.76
CA SER A 189 -15.12 12.81 2.38
C SER A 189 -14.78 11.80 3.48
N GLN A 190 -14.82 10.51 3.16
CA GLN A 190 -14.55 9.44 4.10
C GLN A 190 -13.91 8.22 3.41
N ARG A 191 -13.10 7.49 4.17
CA ARG A 191 -12.70 6.13 3.82
C ARG A 191 -13.88 5.19 4.09
N ARG A 192 -14.19 4.30 3.15
CA ARG A 192 -15.04 3.13 3.41
C ARG A 192 -14.36 1.89 2.89
N ALA A 193 -14.30 0.86 3.73
CA ALA A 193 -13.73 -0.42 3.35
C ALA A 193 -14.69 -1.57 3.65
N TRP A 194 -14.54 -2.64 2.88
CA TRP A 194 -15.32 -3.86 2.99
C TRP A 194 -14.41 -5.08 2.90
N ARG A 195 -14.64 -6.08 3.76
CA ARG A 195 -14.09 -7.43 3.58
C ARG A 195 -14.95 -8.20 2.60
N ILE A 196 -14.30 -9.02 1.78
CA ILE A 196 -14.95 -9.94 0.85
C ILE A 196 -15.17 -11.25 1.58
N ASP A 197 -16.41 -11.59 1.92
CA ASP A 197 -16.68 -12.73 2.80
C ASP A 197 -16.32 -14.07 2.15
N SER A 198 -16.32 -14.13 0.81
CA SER A 198 -15.90 -15.30 0.03
C SER A 198 -14.39 -15.45 -0.12
N TYR A 199 -13.58 -14.57 0.48
CA TYR A 199 -12.13 -14.69 0.46
C TYR A 199 -11.69 -15.95 1.22
N ASP A 200 -10.95 -16.84 0.55
CA ASP A 200 -10.34 -18.04 1.13
C ASP A 200 -8.83 -18.02 0.86
N ALA A 201 -8.03 -17.89 1.92
CA ALA A 201 -6.57 -17.91 1.82
C ALA A 201 -6.01 -19.27 1.34
N LYS A 202 -6.75 -20.37 1.51
CA LYS A 202 -6.34 -21.70 1.05
C LYS A 202 -6.67 -21.94 -0.42
N ASN A 203 -7.73 -21.32 -0.92
CA ASN A 203 -8.18 -21.42 -2.31
C ASN A 203 -8.47 -20.02 -2.88
N PRO A 204 -7.44 -19.16 -3.00
CA PRO A 204 -7.66 -17.78 -3.40
C PRO A 204 -8.20 -17.69 -4.82
N THR A 205 -9.21 -16.84 -5.04
CA THR A 205 -9.67 -16.51 -6.39
C THR A 205 -8.69 -15.52 -7.02
N PRO A 206 -8.04 -15.85 -8.15
CA PRO A 206 -7.04 -14.99 -8.76
C PRO A 206 -7.69 -13.89 -9.60
N TYR A 207 -7.13 -12.68 -9.53
CA TYR A 207 -7.47 -11.55 -10.40
C TYR A 207 -6.20 -10.95 -11.00
N THR A 208 -6.32 -10.42 -12.21
CA THR A 208 -5.24 -9.72 -12.93
C THR A 208 -5.62 -8.29 -13.28
N HIS A 209 -6.92 -8.08 -13.48
CA HIS A 209 -7.52 -6.82 -13.84
C HIS A 209 -8.74 -6.59 -12.98
N VAL A 210 -9.00 -5.32 -12.68
CA VAL A 210 -10.24 -4.89 -12.03
C VAL A 210 -10.89 -3.75 -12.82
N ARG A 211 -12.18 -3.58 -12.64
CA ARG A 211 -12.95 -2.45 -13.13
C ARG A 211 -13.71 -1.83 -11.96
N LEU A 212 -13.43 -0.57 -11.68
CA LEU A 212 -14.18 0.23 -10.71
C LEU A 212 -15.27 1.00 -11.47
N LEU A 213 -16.50 0.93 -10.96
CA LEU A 213 -17.66 1.66 -11.46
C LEU A 213 -18.09 2.70 -10.42
N MET A 214 -18.38 3.91 -10.87
CA MET A 214 -18.83 5.05 -10.09
C MET A 214 -20.20 5.50 -10.59
N TYR A 215 -21.21 5.51 -9.72
CA TYR A 215 -22.60 5.75 -10.12
C TYR A 215 -23.12 7.13 -9.68
N PRO A 216 -23.70 7.94 -10.59
CA PRO A 216 -23.50 7.92 -12.04
C PRO A 216 -22.17 8.58 -12.48
N ASP A 217 -21.70 9.54 -11.69
CA ASP A 217 -20.49 10.34 -11.88
C ASP A 217 -20.05 10.91 -10.52
N GLY A 218 -18.94 11.66 -10.48
CA GLY A 218 -18.42 12.30 -9.26
C GLY A 218 -16.91 12.12 -9.11
N GLY A 219 -16.44 11.99 -7.87
CA GLY A 219 -15.02 11.78 -7.59
C GLY A 219 -14.71 10.80 -6.46
N PHE A 220 -13.57 10.13 -6.62
CA PHE A 220 -12.95 9.21 -5.67
C PHE A 220 -11.48 9.57 -5.50
N ALA A 221 -11.01 9.67 -4.26
CA ALA A 221 -9.64 10.03 -3.95
C ALA A 221 -8.68 8.83 -4.11
N ARG A 222 -9.04 7.65 -3.59
CA ARG A 222 -8.24 6.42 -3.70
C ARG A 222 -9.10 5.18 -3.89
N LEU A 223 -8.51 4.21 -4.55
CA LEU A 223 -8.92 2.80 -4.49
C LEU A 223 -7.81 2.00 -3.81
N ARG A 224 -8.12 1.24 -2.76
CA ARG A 224 -7.22 0.24 -2.19
C ARG A 224 -7.82 -1.14 -2.38
N LEU A 225 -7.00 -2.08 -2.85
CA LEU A 225 -7.34 -3.49 -2.95
C LEU A 225 -6.44 -4.25 -2.00
N TYR A 226 -6.94 -4.50 -0.79
CA TYR A 226 -6.23 -5.25 0.23
C TYR A 226 -6.23 -6.73 -0.13
N GLY A 227 -5.05 -7.30 -0.30
CA GLY A 227 -4.94 -8.67 -0.72
C GLY A 227 -3.52 -9.20 -0.76
N HIS A 228 -3.36 -10.34 -1.41
CA HIS A 228 -2.09 -11.05 -1.50
C HIS A 228 -1.78 -11.39 -2.95
N ALA A 229 -0.54 -11.16 -3.38
CA ALA A 229 -0.08 -11.66 -4.66
C ALA A 229 -0.10 -13.18 -4.66
N ILE A 230 -0.52 -13.78 -5.78
CA ILE A 230 -0.47 -15.22 -6.00
C ILE A 230 0.73 -15.47 -6.90
N PRO A 231 1.81 -16.09 -6.38
CA PRO A 231 2.98 -16.37 -7.18
C PRO A 231 2.65 -17.32 -8.34
N PRO A 232 3.30 -17.16 -9.50
CA PRO A 232 3.14 -18.12 -10.59
C PRO A 232 3.67 -19.50 -10.14
N PRO A 233 3.15 -20.62 -10.67
CA PRO A 233 3.63 -21.94 -10.30
C PRO A 233 5.14 -22.16 -10.54
N VAL A 234 5.75 -22.98 -9.68
CA VAL A 234 6.73 -24.04 -9.98
C VAL A 234 6.99 -24.41 -11.46
N ALA A 235 7.75 -23.66 -12.26
CA ALA A 235 8.16 -24.22 -13.56
C ALA A 235 9.14 -25.38 -13.31
N ALA A 236 8.79 -26.60 -13.73
CA ALA A 236 9.51 -27.84 -13.38
C ALA A 236 11.01 -27.89 -13.75
N ALA A 237 11.51 -26.95 -14.55
CA ALA A 237 12.90 -26.85 -15.00
C ALA A 237 13.60 -25.53 -14.61
N SER A 238 13.00 -24.73 -13.72
CA SER A 238 13.50 -23.40 -13.35
C SER A 238 14.56 -23.48 -12.25
N SER A 239 15.84 -23.48 -12.64
CA SER A 239 16.97 -23.19 -11.75
C SER A 239 17.24 -21.67 -11.62
N THR A 240 16.28 -20.83 -12.03
CA THR A 240 16.49 -19.38 -12.03
C THR A 240 16.47 -18.84 -10.62
N GLU A 241 17.45 -18.00 -10.32
CA GLU A 241 17.44 -17.15 -9.15
C GLU A 241 16.26 -16.17 -9.23
N GLU A 242 15.47 -16.10 -8.16
CA GLU A 242 14.28 -15.27 -8.03
C GLU A 242 14.41 -14.34 -6.82
N GLU A 243 13.77 -13.18 -6.86
CA GLU A 243 13.64 -12.30 -5.69
C GLU A 243 12.55 -12.84 -4.75
N LEU A 244 12.96 -13.54 -3.70
CA LEU A 244 12.08 -14.21 -2.73
C LEU A 244 11.30 -13.22 -1.85
N SER A 245 11.87 -12.03 -1.60
CA SER A 245 11.29 -11.00 -0.74
C SER A 245 10.24 -10.12 -1.42
N SER A 246 10.13 -10.17 -2.75
CA SER A 246 9.37 -9.18 -3.51
C SER A 246 7.87 -9.22 -3.20
N ALA A 247 7.26 -8.04 -2.98
CA ALA A 247 5.82 -7.91 -2.84
C ALA A 247 5.06 -8.38 -4.09
N LEU A 248 5.71 -8.36 -5.27
CA LEU A 248 5.12 -8.85 -6.53
C LEU A 248 4.83 -10.35 -6.51
N VAL A 249 5.53 -11.10 -5.65
CA VAL A 249 5.38 -12.55 -5.47
C VAL A 249 4.95 -12.88 -4.03
N GLY A 250 4.32 -11.94 -3.33
CA GLY A 250 3.64 -12.21 -2.05
C GLY A 250 4.50 -11.97 -0.81
N GLY A 251 5.67 -11.35 -0.97
CA GLY A 251 6.46 -10.85 0.16
C GLY A 251 5.67 -9.82 0.95
N LEU A 252 5.83 -9.83 2.28
CA LEU A 252 5.02 -9.01 3.17
C LEU A 252 5.84 -8.53 4.36
N ALA A 253 5.82 -7.22 4.63
CA ALA A 253 6.32 -6.67 5.89
C ALA A 253 5.32 -7.00 7.01
N LEU A 254 5.78 -7.67 8.06
CA LEU A 254 4.94 -8.12 9.18
C LEU A 254 4.97 -7.12 10.35
N SER A 255 6.14 -6.59 10.65
CA SER A 255 6.36 -5.68 11.77
C SER A 255 7.68 -4.93 11.59
N ALA A 256 7.79 -3.78 12.26
CA ALA A 256 9.00 -2.99 12.37
C ALA A 256 9.06 -2.30 13.73
N SER A 257 10.27 -1.98 14.20
CA SER A 257 10.50 -1.25 15.45
C SER A 257 9.94 0.17 15.39
N ASP A 258 10.14 0.84 14.25
CA ASP A 258 9.73 2.21 14.00
C ASP A 258 9.42 2.41 12.51
N GLN A 259 8.44 3.26 12.23
CA GLN A 259 8.04 3.64 10.86
C GLN A 259 7.72 5.15 10.83
N HIS A 260 8.54 5.96 11.51
CA HIS A 260 8.24 7.36 11.80
C HIS A 260 7.90 8.19 10.55
N TYR A 261 8.70 8.04 9.48
CA TYR A 261 8.52 8.83 8.26
C TYR A 261 7.83 8.05 7.16
N THR A 262 8.25 6.80 6.92
CA THR A 262 7.72 5.95 5.86
C THR A 262 7.73 4.47 6.28
N PRO A 263 6.84 3.63 5.73
CA PRO A 263 6.66 2.25 6.19
C PRO A 263 7.74 1.29 5.69
N ALA A 264 8.02 0.24 6.47
CA ALA A 264 8.93 -0.85 6.12
C ALA A 264 8.48 -1.64 4.88
N SER A 265 7.17 -1.69 4.61
CA SER A 265 6.62 -2.34 3.41
C SER A 265 7.15 -1.76 2.09
N ASN A 266 7.69 -0.53 2.10
CA ASN A 266 8.29 0.08 0.93
C ASN A 266 9.58 -0.64 0.47
N THR A 267 10.29 -1.34 1.36
CA THR A 267 11.59 -1.93 1.01
C THR A 267 11.49 -3.13 0.09
N ILE A 268 10.31 -3.75 -0.01
CA ILE A 268 10.06 -4.93 -0.85
C ILE A 268 9.27 -4.60 -2.14
N LEU A 269 9.14 -3.30 -2.45
CA LEU A 269 8.49 -2.82 -3.66
C LEU A 269 9.39 -2.95 -4.90
N PRO A 270 8.81 -3.02 -6.12
CA PRO A 270 9.58 -3.05 -7.36
C PRO A 270 10.43 -1.78 -7.58
N GLY A 271 11.41 -1.92 -8.48
CA GLY A 271 12.34 -0.86 -8.87
C GLY A 271 13.19 -0.35 -7.70
N ARG A 272 13.78 0.83 -7.88
CA ARG A 272 14.61 1.51 -6.87
C ARG A 272 13.96 2.77 -6.28
N GLY A 273 12.68 2.99 -6.57
CA GLY A 273 11.96 4.19 -6.14
C GLY A 273 12.44 5.48 -6.81
N LYS A 274 11.85 6.59 -6.37
CA LYS A 274 11.98 7.94 -6.93
C LYS A 274 12.72 8.89 -6.00
N ASP A 275 12.33 8.90 -4.72
CA ASP A 275 12.83 9.82 -3.69
C ASP A 275 12.64 9.20 -2.30
N MET A 276 13.21 9.76 -1.23
CA MET A 276 13.18 9.15 0.11
C MET A 276 11.76 8.75 0.61
N GLY A 277 10.70 9.39 0.10
CA GLY A 277 9.31 9.12 0.49
C GLY A 277 8.81 7.72 0.13
N ASP A 278 9.55 6.96 -0.69
CA ASP A 278 9.23 5.58 -1.07
C ASP A 278 10.26 4.53 -0.61
N GLY A 279 11.06 4.86 0.42
CA GLY A 279 11.83 3.90 1.22
C GLY A 279 11.19 3.64 2.58
N TRP A 280 11.91 2.96 3.48
CA TRP A 280 11.63 2.89 4.92
C TRP A 280 12.59 3.82 5.64
N GLU A 281 12.07 4.68 6.53
CA GLU A 281 12.88 5.60 7.32
C GLU A 281 12.36 5.70 8.75
N THR A 282 13.30 5.57 9.69
CA THR A 282 13.04 5.62 11.13
C THR A 282 13.44 6.94 11.77
N ALA A 283 12.95 7.18 12.99
CA ALA A 283 13.35 8.32 13.79
C ALA A 283 14.82 8.20 14.23
N ARG A 284 15.52 9.34 14.27
CA ARG A 284 16.89 9.40 14.77
C ARG A 284 16.96 8.99 16.24
N SER A 285 17.80 8.02 16.56
CA SER A 285 18.04 7.59 17.93
C SER A 285 19.22 8.30 18.58
N ARG A 286 19.17 8.36 19.92
CA ARG A 286 20.25 8.82 20.81
C ARG A 286 20.62 7.78 21.86
N THR A 287 19.87 6.67 21.92
CA THR A 287 20.05 5.64 22.93
C THR A 287 21.25 4.77 22.59
N PRO A 288 22.24 4.61 23.49
CA PRO A 288 23.38 3.73 23.23
C PRO A 288 22.94 2.31 22.90
N GLY A 289 23.51 1.73 21.84
CA GLY A 289 23.20 0.36 21.40
C GLY A 289 21.84 0.20 20.72
N HIS A 290 21.12 1.29 20.43
CA HIS A 290 19.87 1.22 19.68
C HIS A 290 20.06 0.61 18.29
N VAL A 291 19.02 -0.09 17.85
CA VAL A 291 18.85 -0.62 16.50
C VAL A 291 17.39 -0.48 16.10
N ASP A 292 17.16 -0.25 14.81
CA ASP A 292 15.86 -0.44 14.20
C ASP A 292 15.82 -1.76 13.43
N TRP A 293 14.64 -2.37 13.31
CA TRP A 293 14.47 -3.63 12.62
C TRP A 293 13.12 -3.72 11.92
N ALA A 294 13.07 -4.52 10.86
CA ALA A 294 11.84 -4.88 10.17
C ALA A 294 11.86 -6.38 9.82
N ILE A 295 10.72 -7.04 10.03
CA ILE A 295 10.51 -8.47 9.76
C ILE A 295 9.61 -8.61 8.55
N PHE A 296 10.02 -9.50 7.65
CA PHE A 296 9.31 -9.78 6.40
C PHE A 296 9.06 -11.27 6.26
N ARG A 297 7.86 -11.65 5.84
CA ARG A 297 7.62 -12.97 5.24
C ARG A 297 8.05 -12.93 3.78
N LEU A 298 8.84 -13.92 3.37
CA LEU A 298 9.19 -14.12 1.97
C LEU A 298 7.95 -14.55 1.19
N GLY A 299 7.77 -14.00 0.00
CA GLY A 299 6.70 -14.41 -0.91
C GLY A 299 6.92 -15.80 -1.48
N LEU A 300 8.19 -16.15 -1.63
CA LEU A 300 8.65 -17.45 -2.09
C LEU A 300 9.61 -18.03 -1.04
N PRO A 301 9.15 -18.96 -0.17
CA PRO A 301 10.07 -19.68 0.71
C PRO A 301 11.16 -20.37 -0.11
N GLY A 302 12.41 -20.26 0.32
CA GLY A 302 13.53 -20.70 -0.51
C GLY A 302 14.90 -20.63 0.14
N THR A 303 15.91 -21.10 -0.58
CA THR A 303 17.31 -20.96 -0.21
C THR A 303 17.79 -19.56 -0.55
N VAL A 304 18.68 -18.96 0.25
CA VAL A 304 19.18 -17.59 0.05
C VAL A 304 20.56 -17.63 -0.59
N HIS A 305 20.73 -16.95 -1.72
CA HIS A 305 22.00 -16.91 -2.48
C HIS A 305 22.62 -15.51 -2.56
N LYS A 306 21.80 -14.46 -2.41
CA LYS A 306 22.23 -13.06 -2.49
C LYS A 306 21.28 -12.15 -1.73
N ILE A 307 21.83 -11.15 -1.06
CA ILE A 307 21.06 -10.10 -0.37
C ILE A 307 21.47 -8.75 -0.93
N VAL A 308 20.49 -7.88 -1.19
CA VAL A 308 20.73 -6.49 -1.59
C VAL A 308 20.08 -5.55 -0.60
N VAL A 309 20.86 -4.59 -0.09
CA VAL A 309 20.36 -3.46 0.69
C VAL A 309 20.66 -2.18 -0.08
N ASP A 310 19.62 -1.56 -0.62
CA ASP A 310 19.72 -0.31 -1.38
C ASP A 310 19.40 0.87 -0.47
N THR A 311 20.31 1.83 -0.41
CA THR A 311 20.17 3.08 0.38
C THR A 311 19.92 4.29 -0.53
N LYS A 312 19.46 4.05 -1.76
CA LYS A 312 19.13 5.11 -2.73
C LYS A 312 18.34 6.27 -2.09
N ASP A 313 18.75 7.49 -2.42
CA ASP A 313 18.23 8.77 -1.93
C ASP A 313 18.45 9.05 -0.43
N PHE A 314 18.85 8.08 0.39
CA PHE A 314 19.26 8.29 1.77
C PHE A 314 20.72 8.73 1.83
N ARG A 315 20.94 10.04 1.74
CA ARG A 315 22.28 10.63 1.58
C ARG A 315 22.96 11.07 2.87
N GLY A 316 22.15 11.49 3.85
CA GLY A 316 22.64 11.96 5.16
C GLY A 316 22.13 11.15 6.34
N ASN A 317 21.25 10.19 6.08
CA ASN A 317 20.45 9.44 7.05
C ASN A 317 20.31 7.96 6.66
N PHE A 318 21.26 7.42 5.88
CA PHE A 318 21.41 5.98 5.71
C PHE A 318 21.95 5.34 7.01
N PRO A 319 21.66 4.06 7.28
CA PRO A 319 22.19 3.39 8.47
C PRO A 319 23.70 3.25 8.41
N ARG A 320 24.41 3.33 9.53
CA ARG A 320 25.88 3.10 9.52
C ARG A 320 26.19 1.68 9.07
N GLU A 321 25.46 0.71 9.63
CA GLU A 321 25.60 -0.71 9.38
C GLU A 321 24.23 -1.37 9.26
N VAL A 322 24.20 -2.52 8.59
CA VAL A 322 23.03 -3.40 8.53
C VAL A 322 23.39 -4.82 8.93
N ARG A 323 22.41 -5.54 9.46
CA ARG A 323 22.46 -6.97 9.72
C ARG A 323 21.23 -7.63 9.13
N VAL A 324 21.36 -8.89 8.71
CA VAL A 324 20.23 -9.65 8.18
C VAL A 324 20.21 -11.05 8.77
N HIS A 325 19.04 -11.44 9.26
CA HIS A 325 18.77 -12.78 9.78
C HIS A 325 17.64 -13.43 8.97
N GLY A 326 17.60 -14.76 8.99
CA GLY A 326 16.57 -15.59 8.38
C GLY A 326 15.98 -16.54 9.40
N LEU A 327 14.71 -16.89 9.22
CA LEU A 327 14.02 -17.93 9.98
C LEU A 327 13.63 -19.06 9.03
N VAL A 328 13.97 -20.30 9.40
CA VAL A 328 13.69 -21.49 8.61
C VAL A 328 12.18 -21.78 8.66
N LYS A 329 11.64 -22.28 7.55
CA LYS A 329 10.21 -22.55 7.37
C LYS A 329 9.60 -23.41 8.48
N ASP A 330 10.31 -24.45 8.89
CA ASP A 330 9.81 -25.40 9.90
C ASP A 330 9.82 -24.81 11.32
N ASP A 331 10.57 -23.73 11.55
CA ASP A 331 10.63 -23.02 12.83
C ASP A 331 9.56 -21.91 12.94
N ALA A 332 8.84 -21.61 11.84
CA ALA A 332 7.80 -20.57 11.79
C ALA A 332 6.43 -21.22 11.63
N THR A 333 5.70 -21.41 12.75
CA THR A 333 4.35 -21.98 12.71
C THR A 333 3.33 -21.05 12.08
N LYS A 334 3.41 -19.75 12.40
CA LYS A 334 2.55 -18.68 11.86
C LYS A 334 3.25 -17.32 11.92
N ASP A 335 2.86 -16.40 11.05
CA ASP A 335 3.40 -15.03 10.99
C ASP A 335 3.28 -14.28 12.33
N GLU A 336 2.24 -14.57 13.13
CA GLU A 336 2.04 -13.97 14.46
C GLU A 336 3.14 -14.31 15.46
N ASP A 337 3.76 -15.48 15.32
CA ASP A 337 4.72 -16.01 16.28
C ASP A 337 6.15 -15.47 16.01
N VAL A 338 6.36 -14.85 14.84
CA VAL A 338 7.66 -14.36 14.38
C VAL A 338 7.95 -12.96 14.95
N THR A 339 8.50 -12.93 16.17
CA THR A 339 8.92 -11.70 16.85
C THR A 339 10.40 -11.37 16.61
N ASN A 340 10.85 -10.16 16.95
CA ASN A 340 12.26 -9.78 16.83
C ASN A 340 13.17 -10.66 17.70
N GLU A 341 12.67 -11.13 18.82
CA GLU A 341 13.35 -11.92 19.84
C GLU A 341 13.19 -13.43 19.61
N HIS A 342 12.58 -13.85 18.49
CA HIS A 342 12.38 -15.25 18.18
C HIS A 342 13.72 -16.02 18.21
N PRO A 343 13.82 -17.16 18.93
CA PRO A 343 15.10 -17.82 19.15
C PRO A 343 15.66 -18.50 17.89
N GLY A 344 14.82 -18.76 16.89
CA GLY A 344 15.20 -19.39 15.62
C GLY A 344 15.87 -18.49 14.59
N TRP A 345 16.10 -17.20 14.90
CA TRP A 345 16.81 -16.31 13.97
C TRP A 345 18.25 -16.79 13.74
N ILE A 346 18.61 -17.01 12.48
CA ILE A 346 19.94 -17.40 12.04
C ILE A 346 20.54 -16.28 11.21
N GLU A 347 21.83 -15.98 11.38
CA GLU A 347 22.51 -14.99 10.55
C GLU A 347 22.49 -15.39 9.07
N LEU A 348 22.10 -14.45 8.20
CA LEU A 348 22.25 -14.58 6.76
C LEU A 348 23.46 -13.81 6.23
N LEU A 349 23.81 -12.68 6.86
CA LEU A 349 25.06 -11.95 6.61
C LEU A 349 26.08 -12.24 7.72
N ASN A 350 27.35 -12.38 7.36
CA ASN A 350 28.46 -12.51 8.30
C ASN A 350 28.70 -11.19 9.05
N GLY A 351 28.07 -11.04 10.21
CA GLY A 351 28.12 -9.85 11.07
C GLY A 351 27.55 -8.58 10.42
N ASP A 352 27.78 -7.44 11.08
CA ASP A 352 27.37 -6.12 10.63
C ASP A 352 28.10 -5.72 9.34
N LYS A 353 27.34 -5.29 8.33
CA LYS A 353 27.87 -4.76 7.07
C LYS A 353 27.72 -3.25 7.03
N LYS A 354 28.83 -2.55 6.83
CA LYS A 354 28.81 -1.09 6.65
C LYS A 354 28.03 -0.73 5.39
N THR A 355 27.31 0.39 5.45
CA THR A 355 26.64 0.94 4.27
C THR A 355 27.16 2.34 3.92
N GLN A 356 26.84 2.80 2.73
CA GLN A 356 27.21 4.08 2.14
C GLN A 356 25.94 4.78 1.65
N ALA A 357 25.98 6.11 1.60
CA ALA A 357 24.91 6.92 1.03
C ALA A 357 24.57 6.52 -0.41
N ASP A 358 23.27 6.51 -0.75
CA ASP A 358 22.77 6.44 -2.13
C ASP A 358 23.34 5.25 -2.95
N THR A 359 23.54 4.09 -2.29
CA THR A 359 24.29 2.95 -2.83
C THR A 359 23.51 1.64 -2.70
N GLU A 360 23.60 0.79 -3.74
CA GLU A 360 23.20 -0.63 -3.69
C GLU A 360 24.34 -1.47 -3.11
N HIS A 361 24.09 -2.10 -1.96
CA HIS A 361 25.02 -3.02 -1.32
C HIS A 361 24.60 -4.44 -1.66
N VAL A 362 25.41 -5.13 -2.47
CA VAL A 362 25.15 -6.51 -2.89
C VAL A 362 26.06 -7.43 -2.08
N PHE A 363 25.46 -8.36 -1.33
CA PHE A 363 26.15 -9.32 -0.49
C PHE A 363 25.92 -10.74 -1.00
N GLU A 364 27.00 -11.44 -1.31
CA GLU A 364 26.98 -12.81 -1.83
C GLU A 364 28.24 -13.59 -1.45
N GLY A 365 28.24 -14.91 -1.67
CA GLY A 365 29.42 -15.75 -1.44
C GLY A 365 29.91 -15.71 0.01
N ALA A 366 31.17 -15.29 0.23
CA ALA A 366 31.79 -15.27 1.55
C ALA A 366 31.20 -14.21 2.50
N GLU A 367 30.34 -13.31 2.01
CA GLU A 367 29.64 -12.35 2.85
C GLU A 367 28.40 -12.93 3.50
N LEU A 368 27.86 -14.03 2.95
CA LEU A 368 26.75 -14.76 3.54
C LEU A 368 27.25 -15.73 4.62
N ALA A 369 26.53 -15.78 5.74
CA ALA A 369 26.76 -16.77 6.80
C ALA A 369 26.23 -18.15 6.40
N VAL A 370 25.24 -18.18 5.51
CA VAL A 370 24.80 -19.38 4.81
C VAL A 370 25.82 -19.70 3.72
N GLY A 371 26.59 -20.77 3.91
CA GLY A 371 27.66 -21.16 2.99
C GLY A 371 27.15 -21.57 1.60
N LYS A 372 28.08 -21.75 0.65
CA LYS A 372 27.74 -22.34 -0.67
C LYS A 372 27.13 -23.73 -0.47
N GLY A 373 25.87 -23.91 -0.85
CA GLY A 373 25.14 -25.18 -0.72
C GLY A 373 24.26 -25.30 0.52
N ASP A 374 23.96 -24.21 1.23
CA ASP A 374 22.91 -24.23 2.25
C ASP A 374 21.54 -24.52 1.61
N GLU A 375 20.94 -25.65 1.98
CA GLU A 375 19.64 -26.10 1.48
C GLU A 375 18.47 -25.72 2.40
N ARG A 376 18.73 -24.99 3.50
CA ARG A 376 17.67 -24.54 4.40
C ARG A 376 16.69 -23.63 3.65
N VAL A 377 15.42 -23.91 3.84
CA VAL A 377 14.32 -23.14 3.27
C VAL A 377 13.92 -22.06 4.27
N PHE A 378 14.25 -20.81 3.97
CA PHE A 378 13.84 -19.68 4.78
C PHE A 378 12.43 -19.23 4.40
N SER A 379 11.63 -18.89 5.40
CA SER A 379 10.27 -18.36 5.22
C SER A 379 10.17 -16.89 5.61
N HIS A 380 11.01 -16.43 6.54
CA HIS A 380 11.06 -15.05 7.00
C HIS A 380 12.48 -14.53 7.04
N VAL A 381 12.59 -13.21 6.93
CA VAL A 381 13.85 -12.48 7.04
C VAL A 381 13.67 -11.25 7.92
N LYS A 382 14.73 -10.86 8.62
CA LYS A 382 14.78 -9.66 9.45
C LYS A 382 15.95 -8.80 9.02
N LEU A 383 15.65 -7.57 8.60
CA LEU A 383 16.65 -6.53 8.38
C LEU A 383 16.78 -5.70 9.66
N THR A 384 18.01 -5.44 10.08
CA THR A 384 18.32 -4.57 11.22
C THR A 384 19.22 -3.42 10.74
N LEU A 385 18.84 -2.20 11.10
CA LEU A 385 19.56 -0.95 10.87
C LEU A 385 20.32 -0.56 12.13
N VAL A 386 21.55 -0.09 11.97
CA VAL A 386 22.39 0.32 13.10
C VAL A 386 22.89 1.76 12.91
N PRO A 387 22.64 2.68 13.87
CA PRO A 387 21.65 2.55 14.94
C PRO A 387 20.20 2.72 14.44
N ASP A 388 20.00 3.51 13.39
CA ASP A 388 18.72 3.94 12.83
C ASP A 388 18.98 4.41 11.39
N GLY A 389 17.96 4.90 10.69
CA GLY A 389 18.12 5.57 9.40
C GLY A 389 17.12 5.09 8.36
N GLY A 390 17.52 5.18 7.08
CA GLY A 390 16.66 4.84 5.97
C GLY A 390 17.27 3.88 4.95
N VAL A 391 16.43 2.97 4.45
CA VAL A 391 16.74 2.00 3.41
C VAL A 391 15.66 2.07 2.34
N LYS A 392 16.08 2.11 1.08
CA LYS A 392 15.19 2.15 -0.07
C LYS A 392 14.61 0.79 -0.40
N ARG A 393 15.46 -0.23 -0.58
CA ARG A 393 15.04 -1.60 -0.90
C ARG A 393 15.84 -2.62 -0.10
N PHE A 394 15.16 -3.71 0.20
CA PHE A 394 15.73 -4.90 0.81
C PHE A 394 15.29 -6.10 -0.02
N ARG A 395 16.25 -6.70 -0.73
CA ARG A 395 16.00 -7.79 -1.68
C ARG A 395 16.71 -9.04 -1.23
N VAL A 396 16.00 -10.14 -1.19
CA VAL A 396 16.54 -11.48 -0.88
C VAL A 396 16.36 -12.31 -2.13
N PHE A 397 17.46 -12.72 -2.73
CA PHE A 397 17.50 -13.53 -3.93
C PHE A 397 17.92 -14.96 -3.60
N GLY A 398 17.34 -15.91 -4.33
CA GLY A 398 17.76 -17.29 -4.26
C GLY A 398 16.82 -18.20 -5.00
N GLN A 399 16.66 -19.44 -4.54
CA GLN A 399 15.85 -20.44 -5.23
C GLN A 399 14.65 -20.83 -4.38
N ARG A 400 13.44 -20.61 -4.92
CA ARG A 400 12.20 -21.03 -4.27
C ARG A 400 12.11 -22.56 -4.17
N ARG A 401 11.51 -23.05 -3.09
CA ARG A 401 11.41 -24.49 -2.77
C ARG A 401 9.98 -24.94 -2.51
#